data_AF-A0A395M6Z0-F1
#
_entry.id   AF-A0A395M6Z0-F1
#
_cell.length_a   1.000
_cell.length_b   1.000
_cell.length_c   1.000
_cell.angle_alpha   90.00
_cell.angle_beta   90.00
_cell.angle_gamma   90.00
#
_symmetry.space_group_name_H-M   'P 1'
#
loop_
_entity.id
_entity.type
_entity.pdbx_description
1 polymer ?
#
loop_
_entity_poly.entity_id
_entity_poly.type
_entity_poly.pdbx_seq_one_letter_code
_entity_poly.pdbx_strand_id
1 'polypeptide(L)'
;AGFDVITLVPIDGFIETEMAEGLAARNIACIPTLCMARAMVPLLLQQASDGVEDVSFDYALANVKKLYDAGVRICAGTEANQISHVPISIGESLHEEMELLVRAGLSNLDALRAATIIPAMVFGMGDRGEISLGRRADMVLVEGDPLQDITATRRIRKVWIGGVEMDGWDAVPV
;
A
#
# COMPACT_ATOMS: atom_id res chain seq x y z
N ALA A 1 18.16 -16.43 11.45
CA ALA A 1 17.23 -15.30 11.63
C ALA A 1 16.68 -14.93 10.27
N GLY A 2 15.36 -14.79 10.14
CA GLY A 2 14.70 -14.34 8.92
C GLY A 2 13.75 -13.19 9.26
N PHE A 3 13.41 -12.38 8.27
CA PHE A 3 12.39 -11.35 8.35
C PHE A 3 11.09 -11.86 7.71
N ASP A 4 9.95 -11.46 8.26
CA ASP A 4 8.62 -11.81 7.74
C ASP A 4 8.11 -10.79 6.71
N VAL A 5 8.66 -9.57 6.74
CA VAL A 5 8.26 -8.44 5.91
C VAL A 5 9.50 -7.69 5.43
N ILE A 6 9.48 -7.29 4.16
CA ILE A 6 10.36 -6.26 3.62
C ILE A 6 9.57 -4.98 3.36
N THR A 7 10.18 -3.83 3.65
CA THR A 7 9.57 -2.51 3.43
C THR A 7 10.43 -1.72 2.46
N LEU A 8 9.79 -0.86 1.68
CA LEU A 8 10.36 -0.13 0.55
C LEU A 8 10.75 -1.09 -0.59
N VAL A 9 10.26 -0.81 -1.80
CA VAL A 9 10.81 -1.43 -3.01
C VAL A 9 11.98 -0.60 -3.52
N PRO A 10 13.01 -1.22 -4.14
CA PRO A 10 14.10 -0.49 -4.76
C PRO A 10 13.59 0.48 -5.83
N ILE A 11 14.21 1.66 -5.85
CA ILE A 11 13.95 2.74 -6.81
C ILE A 11 15.15 2.99 -7.72
N ASP A 12 16.21 2.21 -7.57
CA ASP A 12 17.53 2.37 -8.18
C ASP A 12 17.96 1.13 -9.00
N GLY A 13 16.98 0.29 -9.36
CA GLY A 13 17.19 -0.91 -10.14
C GLY A 13 16.05 -1.92 -10.03
N PHE A 14 16.12 -2.97 -10.85
CA PHE A 14 15.13 -4.04 -10.83
C PHE A 14 15.48 -5.13 -9.81
N ILE A 15 14.47 -5.65 -9.12
CA ILE A 15 14.58 -6.88 -8.35
C ILE A 15 14.78 -8.05 -9.33
N GLU A 16 15.73 -8.93 -9.06
CA GLU A 16 15.94 -10.16 -9.83
C GLU A 16 14.79 -11.16 -9.63
N THR A 17 14.44 -11.92 -10.66
CA THR A 17 13.33 -12.89 -10.60
C THR A 17 13.56 -13.94 -9.51
N GLU A 18 14.79 -14.45 -9.38
CA GLU A 18 15.16 -15.42 -8.34
C GLU A 18 14.95 -14.87 -6.92
N MET A 19 15.22 -13.57 -6.71
CA MET A 19 14.94 -12.91 -5.44
C MET A 19 13.44 -12.88 -5.16
N ALA A 20 12.63 -12.47 -6.14
CA ALA A 20 11.17 -12.42 -5.97
C ALA A 20 10.56 -13.80 -5.66
N GLU A 21 10.97 -14.83 -6.39
CA GLU A 21 10.56 -16.22 -6.16
C GLU A 21 11.02 -16.73 -4.79
N GLY A 22 12.26 -16.40 -4.38
CA GLY A 22 12.79 -16.75 -3.06
C GLY A 22 12.01 -16.11 -1.91
N LEU A 23 11.57 -14.86 -2.06
CA LEU A 23 10.70 -14.19 -1.08
C LEU A 23 9.33 -14.89 -0.98
N ALA A 24 8.72 -15.19 -2.12
CA ALA A 24 7.43 -15.88 -2.18
C ALA A 24 7.50 -17.27 -1.54
N ALA A 25 8.50 -18.08 -1.90
CA ALA A 25 8.71 -19.42 -1.36
C ALA A 25 8.90 -19.43 0.17
N ARG A 26 9.45 -18.34 0.72
CA ARG A 26 9.66 -18.16 2.16
C ARG A 26 8.50 -17.49 2.87
N ASN A 27 7.39 -17.22 2.17
CA ASN A 27 6.21 -16.52 2.71
C ASN A 27 6.50 -15.11 3.23
N ILE A 28 7.54 -14.45 2.71
CA ILE A 28 7.89 -13.08 3.08
C ILE A 28 6.94 -12.13 2.37
N ALA A 29 6.35 -11.20 3.10
CA ALA A 29 5.49 -10.16 2.56
C ALA A 29 6.28 -8.89 2.19
N CYS A 30 5.70 -8.04 1.35
CA CYS A 30 6.26 -6.74 0.99
C CYS A 30 5.27 -5.62 1.32
N ILE A 31 5.77 -4.56 1.96
CA ILE A 31 5.08 -3.26 2.08
C ILE A 31 5.83 -2.28 1.16
N PRO A 32 5.33 -2.01 -0.07
CA PRO A 32 6.09 -1.28 -1.07
C PRO A 32 6.32 0.19 -0.78
N THR A 33 5.33 0.89 -0.21
CA THR A 33 5.37 2.33 0.09
C THR A 33 5.59 3.18 -1.16
N LEU A 34 4.81 2.91 -2.20
CA LEU A 34 4.88 3.63 -3.48
C LEU A 34 4.61 5.13 -3.31
N CYS A 35 3.79 5.56 -2.35
CA CYS A 35 3.64 6.97 -1.99
C CYS A 35 4.98 7.63 -1.64
N MET A 36 5.80 6.96 -0.80
CA MET A 36 7.11 7.44 -0.42
C MET A 36 8.07 7.45 -1.61
N ALA A 37 8.12 6.38 -2.40
CA ALA A 37 8.95 6.33 -3.61
C ALA A 37 8.59 7.47 -4.59
N ARG A 38 7.29 7.73 -4.79
CA ARG A 38 6.79 8.81 -5.66
C ARG A 38 7.22 10.19 -5.19
N ALA A 39 7.22 10.42 -3.87
CA ALA A 39 7.60 11.70 -3.29
C ALA A 39 9.13 11.88 -3.18
N MET A 40 9.87 10.79 -2.96
CA MET A 40 11.31 10.80 -2.71
C MET A 40 12.14 10.94 -3.98
N VAL A 41 11.78 10.25 -5.07
CA VAL A 41 12.56 10.25 -6.32
C VAL A 41 12.83 11.67 -6.86
N PRO A 42 11.86 12.59 -6.96
CA PRO A 42 12.13 13.95 -7.42
C PRO A 42 13.11 14.73 -6.52
N LEU A 43 13.10 14.46 -5.22
CA LEU A 43 13.99 15.14 -4.26
C LEU A 43 15.43 14.65 -4.41
N LEU A 44 15.63 13.33 -4.54
CA LEU A 44 16.95 12.75 -4.78
C LEU A 44 17.57 13.29 -6.08
N LEU A 45 16.77 13.35 -7.16
CA LEU A 45 17.20 13.92 -8.43
C LEU A 45 17.57 15.41 -8.35
N GLN A 46 16.95 16.18 -7.44
CA GLN A 46 17.29 17.59 -7.21
C GLN A 46 18.57 17.76 -6.37
N GLN A 47 18.86 16.82 -5.48
CA GLN A 47 20.03 16.86 -4.59
C GLN A 47 21.30 16.30 -5.24
N ALA A 48 21.16 15.50 -6.28
CA ALA A 48 22.28 14.93 -7.04
C ALA A 48 23.18 16.05 -7.60
N SER A 49 24.32 16.26 -6.94
CA SER A 49 25.13 17.46 -7.12
C SER A 49 26.10 17.40 -8.31
N ASP A 50 26.47 16.20 -8.80
CA ASP A 50 27.54 16.04 -9.81
C ASP A 50 27.45 14.74 -10.64
N GLY A 51 26.27 14.12 -10.74
CA GLY A 51 26.04 12.90 -11.53
C GLY A 51 24.59 12.45 -11.40
N VAL A 52 24.00 11.95 -12.49
CA VAL A 52 22.64 11.39 -12.44
C VAL A 52 22.68 10.12 -11.60
N GLU A 53 22.11 10.15 -10.40
CA GLU A 53 21.72 8.92 -9.70
C GLU A 53 20.62 8.25 -10.54
N ASP A 54 20.85 7.00 -10.96
CA ASP A 54 19.86 6.21 -11.71
C ASP A 54 18.74 5.77 -10.76
N VAL A 55 17.91 6.75 -10.35
CA VAL A 55 16.72 6.54 -9.52
C VAL A 55 15.48 6.87 -10.34
N SER A 56 14.46 6.01 -10.25
CA SER A 56 13.21 6.18 -10.97
C SER A 56 12.04 5.58 -10.21
N PHE A 57 10.90 6.26 -10.27
CA PHE A 57 9.64 5.72 -9.77
C PHE A 57 9.16 4.52 -10.60
N ASP A 58 9.59 4.40 -11.85
CA ASP A 58 9.21 3.27 -12.71
C ASP A 58 9.87 1.96 -12.25
N TYR A 59 11.07 2.01 -11.66
CA TYR A 59 11.67 0.85 -10.99
C TYR A 59 10.76 0.37 -9.85
N ALA A 60 10.23 1.28 -9.04
CA ALA A 60 9.33 0.95 -7.93
C ALA A 60 8.08 0.20 -8.42
N LEU A 61 7.40 0.75 -9.43
CA LEU A 61 6.19 0.14 -10.02
C LEU A 61 6.48 -1.24 -10.61
N ALA A 62 7.55 -1.38 -11.38
CA ALA A 62 7.93 -2.64 -11.99
C ALA A 62 8.32 -3.71 -10.95
N ASN A 63 9.00 -3.30 -9.89
CA ASN A 63 9.39 -4.18 -8.79
C ASN A 63 8.18 -4.70 -8.02
N VAL A 64 7.19 -3.83 -7.73
CA VAL A 64 5.91 -4.27 -7.14
C VAL A 64 5.22 -5.29 -8.02
N LYS A 65 5.14 -5.04 -9.34
CA LYS A 65 4.53 -5.98 -10.28
C LYS A 65 5.24 -7.33 -10.27
N LYS A 66 6.57 -7.32 -10.29
CA LYS A 66 7.38 -8.56 -10.30
C LYS A 66 7.19 -9.37 -9.02
N LEU A 67 7.19 -8.71 -7.86
CA LEU A 67 6.92 -9.38 -6.58
C LEU A 67 5.51 -9.96 -6.55
N TYR A 68 4.51 -9.18 -6.97
CA TYR A 68 3.12 -9.61 -7.06
C TYR A 68 2.95 -10.83 -7.97
N ASP A 69 3.54 -10.82 -9.17
CA ASP A 69 3.48 -11.93 -10.13
C ASP A 69 4.17 -13.19 -9.61
N ALA A 70 5.22 -13.03 -8.79
CA ALA A 70 5.91 -14.14 -8.12
C ALA A 70 5.12 -14.75 -6.94
N GLY A 71 3.99 -14.14 -6.54
CA GLY A 71 3.16 -14.60 -5.42
C GLY A 71 3.56 -14.05 -4.06
N VAL A 72 4.38 -12.99 -4.01
CA VAL A 72 4.66 -12.27 -2.77
C VAL A 72 3.38 -11.59 -2.28
N ARG A 73 3.07 -11.72 -0.99
CA ARG A 73 1.94 -11.00 -0.39
C ARG A 73 2.27 -9.51 -0.33
N ILE A 74 1.52 -8.70 -1.04
CA ILE A 74 1.65 -7.25 -1.03
C ILE A 74 0.71 -6.66 0.03
N CYS A 75 1.25 -5.85 0.93
CA CYS A 75 0.53 -5.07 1.93
C CYS A 75 0.61 -3.59 1.56
N ALA A 76 -0.53 -2.89 1.56
CA ALA A 76 -0.53 -1.44 1.41
C ALA A 76 0.03 -0.79 2.69
N GLY A 77 0.97 0.14 2.51
CA GLY A 77 1.56 0.96 3.57
C GLY A 77 2.29 2.13 2.95
N THR A 78 2.38 3.27 3.64
CA THR A 78 2.62 4.56 2.97
C THR A 78 3.83 5.33 3.48
N GLU A 79 4.40 4.98 4.64
CA GLU A 79 5.30 5.86 5.40
C GLU A 79 4.68 7.22 5.74
N ALA A 80 3.35 7.26 5.98
CA ALA A 80 2.64 8.46 6.39
C ALA A 80 3.31 9.15 7.59
N ASN A 81 3.66 10.41 7.43
CA ASN A 81 4.40 11.20 8.41
C ASN A 81 4.11 12.70 8.22
N GLN A 82 4.21 13.48 9.30
CA GLN A 82 3.97 14.93 9.28
C GLN A 82 5.24 15.77 9.49
N ILE A 83 6.37 15.14 9.81
CA ILE A 83 7.55 15.81 10.39
C ILE A 83 8.81 15.65 9.54
N SER A 84 8.80 14.79 8.51
CA SER A 84 9.99 14.57 7.68
C SER A 84 10.11 15.59 6.53
N HIS A 85 11.27 15.61 5.88
CA HIS A 85 11.51 16.36 4.66
C HIS A 85 10.69 15.86 3.46
N VAL A 86 10.07 14.68 3.57
CA VAL A 86 9.19 14.06 2.58
C VAL A 86 7.82 13.77 3.24
N PRO A 87 6.98 14.80 3.44
CA PRO A 87 5.72 14.62 4.15
C PRO A 87 4.76 13.75 3.33
N ILE A 88 4.17 12.74 3.98
CA ILE A 88 3.17 11.85 3.39
C ILE A 88 1.90 11.94 4.22
N SER A 89 0.79 12.31 3.59
CA SER A 89 -0.48 12.60 4.28
C SER A 89 -0.99 11.40 5.11
N ILE A 90 -1.35 11.62 6.37
CA ILE A 90 -1.96 10.57 7.23
C ILE A 90 -3.40 10.35 6.80
N GLY A 91 -3.81 9.07 6.67
CA GLY A 91 -5.13 8.68 6.18
C GLY A 91 -5.18 8.68 4.66
N GLU A 92 -5.06 9.85 4.04
CA GLU A 92 -5.30 10.01 2.59
C GLU A 92 -4.29 9.24 1.71
N SER A 93 -3.04 9.12 2.16
CA SER A 93 -2.01 8.38 1.42
C SER A 93 -2.35 6.90 1.24
N LEU A 94 -3.20 6.30 2.07
CA LEU A 94 -3.55 4.89 1.91
C LEU A 94 -4.43 4.65 0.66
N HIS A 95 -5.30 5.61 0.32
CA HIS A 95 -6.06 5.59 -0.92
C HIS A 95 -5.15 5.73 -2.13
N GLU A 96 -4.17 6.63 -2.04
CA GLU A 96 -3.15 6.81 -3.07
C GLU A 96 -2.30 5.56 -3.24
N GLU A 97 -1.87 4.90 -2.16
CA GLU A 97 -1.10 3.66 -2.25
C GLU A 97 -1.89 2.57 -2.98
N MET A 98 -3.19 2.41 -2.71
CA MET A 98 -4.05 1.48 -3.45
C MET A 98 -4.12 1.83 -4.94
N GLU A 99 -4.25 3.11 -5.30
CA GLU A 99 -4.19 3.55 -6.70
C GLU A 99 -2.84 3.24 -7.36
N LEU A 100 -1.74 3.44 -6.64
CA LEU A 100 -0.39 3.15 -7.13
C LEU A 100 -0.14 1.65 -7.26
N LEU A 101 -0.71 0.81 -6.38
CA LEU A 101 -0.69 -0.64 -6.51
C LEU A 101 -1.45 -1.10 -7.76
N VAL A 102 -2.62 -0.52 -8.03
CA VAL A 102 -3.35 -0.77 -9.29
C VAL A 102 -2.53 -0.31 -10.49
N ARG A 103 -1.90 0.87 -10.42
CA ARG A 103 -0.98 1.36 -11.47
C ARG A 103 0.23 0.44 -11.68
N ALA A 104 0.73 -0.19 -10.62
CA ALA A 104 1.79 -1.19 -10.71
C ALA A 104 1.29 -2.50 -11.36
N GLY A 105 -0.02 -2.72 -11.45
CA GLY A 105 -0.62 -3.85 -12.16
C GLY A 105 -1.35 -4.86 -11.28
N LEU A 106 -1.65 -4.52 -10.03
CA LEU A 106 -2.60 -5.29 -9.21
C LEU A 106 -4.04 -5.05 -9.70
N SER A 107 -4.92 -6.02 -9.47
CA SER A 107 -6.35 -5.80 -9.66
C SER A 107 -6.91 -4.89 -8.56
N ASN A 108 -8.04 -4.22 -8.81
CA ASN A 108 -8.73 -3.44 -7.77
C ASN A 108 -9.07 -4.29 -6.53
N LEU A 109 -9.48 -5.54 -6.73
CA LEU A 109 -9.75 -6.49 -5.64
C LEU A 109 -8.49 -6.77 -4.82
N ASP A 110 -7.36 -6.97 -5.47
CA ASP A 110 -6.11 -7.30 -4.76
C ASP A 110 -5.51 -6.06 -4.08
N ALA A 111 -5.72 -4.85 -4.62
CA ALA A 111 -5.40 -3.61 -3.92
C ALA A 111 -6.25 -3.44 -2.63
N LEU A 112 -7.55 -3.73 -2.69
CA LEU A 112 -8.41 -3.73 -1.49
C LEU A 112 -7.95 -4.79 -0.47
N ARG A 113 -7.59 -5.99 -0.93
CA ARG A 113 -7.05 -7.05 -0.06
C ARG A 113 -5.71 -6.65 0.58
N ALA A 114 -4.84 -5.99 -0.17
CA ALA A 114 -3.56 -5.46 0.31
C ALA A 114 -3.74 -4.44 1.45
N ALA A 115 -4.86 -3.73 1.49
CA ALA A 115 -5.21 -2.80 2.56
C ALA A 115 -6.07 -3.40 3.69
N THR A 116 -6.50 -4.67 3.57
CA THR A 116 -7.46 -5.30 4.50
C THR A 116 -6.99 -6.68 5.00
N ILE A 117 -7.36 -7.76 4.30
CA ILE A 117 -7.14 -9.13 4.77
C ILE A 117 -5.67 -9.54 4.75
N ILE A 118 -4.88 -9.06 3.78
CA ILE A 118 -3.47 -9.44 3.66
C ILE A 118 -2.63 -8.95 4.85
N PRO A 119 -2.66 -7.66 5.25
CA PRO A 119 -1.94 -7.24 6.45
C PRO A 119 -2.48 -7.91 7.71
N ALA A 120 -3.79 -8.17 7.80
CA ALA A 120 -4.35 -8.93 8.92
C ALA A 120 -3.74 -10.34 9.01
N MET A 121 -3.56 -11.04 7.89
CA MET A 121 -2.88 -12.34 7.85
C MET A 121 -1.39 -12.24 8.19
N VAL A 122 -0.67 -11.28 7.59
CA VAL A 122 0.78 -11.10 7.77
C VAL A 122 1.12 -10.78 9.22
N PHE A 123 0.29 -9.99 9.90
CA PHE A 123 0.50 -9.60 11.30
C PHE A 123 -0.23 -10.47 12.32
N GLY A 124 -0.86 -11.59 11.90
CA GLY A 124 -1.53 -12.53 12.79
C GLY A 124 -2.81 -11.98 13.47
N MET A 125 -3.48 -11.01 12.85
CA MET A 125 -4.74 -10.42 13.33
C MET A 125 -5.95 -11.18 12.79
N GLY A 126 -6.27 -12.33 13.40
CA GLY A 126 -7.37 -13.19 12.96
C GLY A 126 -8.79 -12.65 13.17
N ASP A 127 -8.94 -11.50 13.84
CA ASP A 127 -10.23 -10.90 14.21
C ASP A 127 -10.73 -9.83 13.23
N ARG A 128 -9.96 -9.46 12.19
CA ARG A 128 -10.28 -8.32 11.29
C ARG A 128 -9.87 -8.57 9.83
N GLY A 129 -10.04 -7.56 8.98
CA GLY A 129 -9.62 -7.57 7.57
C GLY A 129 -10.64 -8.18 6.60
N GLU A 130 -11.78 -8.70 7.09
CA GLU A 130 -12.86 -9.25 6.27
C GLU A 130 -14.20 -9.09 7.01
N ILE A 131 -15.28 -8.86 6.26
CA ILE A 131 -16.64 -8.84 6.81
C ILE A 131 -17.16 -10.26 6.91
N SER A 132 -17.11 -10.84 8.11
CA SER A 132 -17.64 -12.18 8.41
C SER A 132 -18.10 -12.29 9.85
N LEU A 133 -18.98 -13.27 10.13
CA LEU A 133 -19.51 -13.49 11.48
C LEU A 133 -18.39 -13.79 12.48
N GLY A 134 -18.47 -13.19 13.67
CA GLY A 134 -17.50 -13.38 14.75
C GLY A 134 -16.24 -12.52 14.65
N ARG A 135 -16.09 -11.70 13.59
CA ARG A 135 -15.00 -10.73 13.46
C ARG A 135 -15.36 -9.37 14.04
N ARG A 136 -14.33 -8.57 14.32
CA ARG A 136 -14.44 -7.19 14.77
C ARG A 136 -15.18 -6.36 13.71
N ALA A 137 -16.17 -5.59 14.15
CA ALA A 137 -16.99 -4.74 13.29
C ALA A 137 -16.28 -3.43 12.92
N ASP A 138 -15.14 -3.54 12.25
CA ASP A 138 -14.43 -2.42 11.62
C ASP A 138 -14.85 -2.37 10.14
N MET A 139 -15.52 -1.28 9.74
CA MET A 139 -16.11 -1.17 8.41
C MET A 139 -15.99 0.25 7.88
N VAL A 140 -15.87 0.37 6.56
CA VAL A 140 -15.94 1.63 5.83
C VAL A 140 -16.99 1.47 4.75
N LEU A 141 -17.98 2.36 4.74
CA LEU A 141 -18.95 2.46 3.65
C LEU A 141 -18.49 3.55 2.69
N VAL A 142 -18.41 3.22 1.41
CA VAL A 142 -18.03 4.14 0.34
C VAL A 142 -19.17 4.29 -0.67
N GLU A 143 -19.23 5.45 -1.32
CA GLU A 143 -20.09 5.68 -2.47
C GLU A 143 -19.40 5.25 -3.77
N GLY A 144 -20.12 4.48 -4.59
CA GLY A 144 -19.59 3.87 -5.81
C GLY A 144 -19.06 2.44 -5.60
N ASP A 145 -18.44 1.88 -6.65
CA ASP A 145 -17.92 0.51 -6.64
C ASP A 145 -16.38 0.49 -6.80
N PRO A 146 -15.63 0.22 -5.71
CA PRO A 146 -14.17 0.19 -5.76
C PRO A 146 -13.60 -0.98 -6.57
N LEU A 147 -14.41 -1.98 -6.93
CA LEU A 147 -13.97 -3.05 -7.83
C LEU A 147 -13.93 -2.58 -9.29
N GLN A 148 -14.73 -1.57 -9.67
CA GLN A 148 -14.69 -0.95 -11.00
C GLN A 148 -13.73 0.24 -11.04
N ASP A 149 -13.68 1.02 -9.97
CA ASP A 149 -12.87 2.24 -9.86
C ASP A 149 -12.29 2.37 -8.45
N ILE A 150 -11.00 2.06 -8.29
CA ILE A 150 -10.32 2.08 -6.99
C ILE A 150 -10.36 3.46 -6.31
N THR A 151 -10.52 4.55 -7.07
CA THR A 151 -10.63 5.91 -6.49
C THR A 151 -11.93 6.10 -5.69
N ALA A 152 -12.94 5.23 -5.90
CA ALA A 152 -14.16 5.20 -5.12
C ALA A 152 -13.90 5.01 -3.62
N THR A 153 -12.75 4.43 -3.24
CA THR A 153 -12.36 4.28 -1.84
C THR A 153 -12.27 5.62 -1.09
N ARG A 154 -12.05 6.75 -1.77
CA ARG A 154 -12.03 8.09 -1.17
C ARG A 154 -13.41 8.65 -0.84
N ARG A 155 -14.47 8.15 -1.47
CA ARG A 155 -15.85 8.64 -1.29
C ARG A 155 -16.51 8.02 -0.06
N ILE A 156 -15.86 8.14 1.09
CA ILE A 156 -16.30 7.51 2.33
C ILE A 156 -17.55 8.23 2.84
N ARG A 157 -18.58 7.44 3.17
CA ARG A 157 -19.86 7.90 3.71
C ARG A 157 -19.96 7.66 5.21
N LYS A 158 -19.42 6.53 5.69
CA LYS A 158 -19.49 6.15 7.10
C LYS A 158 -18.30 5.26 7.46
N VAL A 159 -17.87 5.35 8.72
CA VAL A 159 -16.82 4.52 9.29
C VAL A 159 -17.33 3.95 10.61
N TRP A 160 -17.08 2.66 10.83
CA TRP A 160 -17.31 1.99 12.10
C TRP A 160 -16.01 1.39 12.61
N ILE A 161 -15.74 1.55 13.90
CA ILE A 161 -14.62 0.90 14.58
C ILE A 161 -15.17 0.15 15.80
N GLY A 162 -14.97 -1.16 15.83
CA GLY A 162 -15.51 -2.03 16.87
C GLY A 162 -17.04 -1.97 17.00
N GLY A 163 -17.76 -1.71 15.90
CA GLY A 163 -19.21 -1.59 15.87
C GLY A 163 -19.76 -0.22 16.25
N VAL A 164 -18.90 0.74 16.60
CA VAL A 164 -19.30 2.13 16.89
C VAL A 164 -19.13 2.97 15.62
N GLU A 165 -20.21 3.59 15.17
CA GLU A 165 -20.18 4.56 14.07
C GLU A 165 -19.40 5.80 14.52
N MET A 166 -18.44 6.23 13.70
CA MET A 166 -17.62 7.40 13.97
C MET A 166 -18.31 8.66 13.41
N ASP A 167 -18.60 9.61 14.29
CA ASP A 167 -19.18 10.91 13.92
C ASP A 167 -18.15 11.80 13.19
N GLY A 168 -18.62 12.72 12.34
CA GLY A 168 -17.80 13.81 11.79
C GLY A 168 -17.13 13.54 10.45
N TRP A 169 -17.45 12.44 9.76
CA TRP A 169 -16.89 12.15 8.43
C TRP A 169 -17.43 13.09 7.31
N ASP A 170 -18.59 13.72 7.52
CA ASP A 170 -19.15 14.72 6.60
C ASP A 170 -18.35 16.05 6.54
N ALA A 171 -17.36 16.24 7.43
CA ALA A 171 -16.63 17.49 7.59
C ALA A 171 -15.23 17.51 6.93
N VAL A 172 -14.79 16.42 6.29
CA VAL A 172 -13.51 16.39 5.57
C VAL A 172 -13.80 16.59 4.08
N PRO A 173 -13.54 17.80 3.51
CA PRO A 173 -13.75 18.03 2.09
C PRO A 173 -12.81 17.12 1.29
N VAL A 174 -13.41 16.32 0.40
CA VAL A 174 -12.76 15.58 -0.68
C VAL A 174 -12.13 16.51 -1.72
#